data_AF-A0AAN6U4X0-F1
#
_entry.id   AF-A0AAN6U4X0-F1
#
_cell.length_a   1.000
_cell.length_b   1.000
_cell.length_c   1.000
_cell.angle_alpha   90.00
_cell.angle_beta   90.00
_cell.angle_gamma   90.00
#
_symmetry.space_group_name_H-M   'P 1'
#
loop_
_entity.id
_entity.type
_entity.pdbx_description
1 polymer ?
#
loop_
_entity_poly.entity_id
_entity_poly.type
_entity_poly.pdbx_seq_one_letter_code
_entity_poly.pdbx_strand_id
1 'polypeptide(L)'
;MPATTFTGIRGLQFRGLLDSLAAAHLEASECCLVHADNPGSRTKGVFVNPTVRVGYSRAAYDAVHAPENRGGGGGSWLTLGEVYFGLWRNRIARWLTTPWFEEWEVRRRIERWEEGGEGRREKGGFCVVDEMQIVVHNGWKHL
;
A
#
# COMPACT_ATOMS: atom_id res chain seq x y z
N MET A 1 7.88 -5.16 15.85
CA MET A 1 9.05 -4.68 15.08
C MET A 1 9.70 -3.53 15.83
N PRO A 2 11.04 -3.43 15.94
CA PRO A 2 11.65 -2.31 16.67
C PRO A 2 11.45 -0.99 15.91
N ALA A 3 11.04 0.07 16.62
CA ALA A 3 10.77 1.39 16.02
C ALA A 3 12.02 1.97 15.34
N THR A 4 13.21 1.61 15.84
CA THR A 4 14.51 2.04 15.30
C THR A 4 14.74 1.62 13.84
N THR A 5 14.03 0.63 13.30
CA THR A 5 14.07 0.30 11.87
C THR A 5 13.55 1.45 11.00
N PHE A 6 12.58 2.22 11.50
CA PHE A 6 12.02 3.38 10.80
C PHE A 6 12.61 4.70 11.30
N THR A 7 12.88 4.82 12.60
CA THR A 7 13.26 6.10 13.23
C THR A 7 14.74 6.19 13.66
N GLY A 8 15.53 5.14 13.43
CA GLY A 8 16.95 5.13 13.81
C GLY A 8 17.82 6.01 12.89
N ILE A 9 19.09 6.18 13.26
CA ILE A 9 20.09 6.96 12.47
C ILE A 9 20.25 6.40 11.05
N ARG A 10 20.06 5.08 10.88
CA ARG A 10 19.97 4.39 9.58
C ARG A 10 18.57 3.83 9.34
N GLY A 11 17.55 4.58 9.74
CA GLY A 11 16.16 4.25 9.52
C GLY A 11 15.83 4.17 8.03
N LEU A 12 14.79 3.42 7.70
CA LEU A 12 14.26 3.37 6.34
C LEU A 12 13.89 4.77 5.86
N GLN A 13 14.21 5.05 4.61
CA GLN A 13 13.86 6.30 3.95
C GLN A 13 12.72 6.04 2.97
N PHE A 14 11.82 7.01 2.84
CA PHE A 14 10.88 7.02 1.74
C PHE A 14 11.64 7.19 0.43
N ARG A 15 11.21 6.47 -0.59
CA ARG A 15 11.70 6.58 -1.96
C ARG A 15 10.55 6.43 -2.94
N GLY A 16 10.72 6.99 -4.12
CA GLY A 16 9.92 6.66 -5.29
C GLY A 16 10.50 5.48 -6.07
N LEU A 17 9.89 5.21 -7.22
CA LEU A 17 10.52 4.41 -8.27
C LEU A 17 11.72 5.17 -8.84
N LEU A 18 12.68 4.44 -9.39
CA LEU A 18 13.74 5.06 -10.17
C LEU A 18 13.13 5.74 -11.41
N ASP A 19 13.60 6.94 -11.77
CA ASP A 19 13.05 7.70 -12.90
C ASP A 19 13.00 6.90 -14.21
N SER A 20 14.01 6.06 -14.45
CA SER A 20 14.05 5.17 -15.62
C SER A 20 12.99 4.06 -15.61
N LEU A 21 12.54 3.63 -14.43
CA LEU A 21 11.42 2.70 -14.27
C LEU A 21 10.08 3.43 -14.35
N ALA A 22 9.97 4.61 -13.73
CA ALA A 22 8.79 5.45 -13.80
C ALA A 22 8.47 5.89 -15.25
N ALA A 23 9.51 6.12 -16.07
CA ALA A 23 9.39 6.40 -17.49
C ALA A 23 8.70 5.28 -18.30
N ALA A 24 8.58 4.08 -17.74
CA ALA A 24 7.80 2.99 -18.31
C ALA A 24 6.28 3.08 -17.97
N HIS A 25 5.80 4.28 -17.61
CA HIS A 25 4.42 4.53 -17.19
C HIS A 25 4.04 3.68 -15.97
N LEU A 26 4.88 3.76 -14.94
CA LEU A 26 4.69 3.06 -13.69
C LEU A 26 4.76 4.05 -12.54
N GLU A 27 3.81 3.94 -11.62
CA GLU A 27 3.76 4.70 -10.37
C GLU A 27 3.78 3.74 -9.19
N ALA A 28 4.36 4.15 -8.06
CA ALA A 28 4.26 3.40 -6.83
C ALA A 28 4.14 4.32 -5.61
N SER A 29 3.36 3.86 -4.64
CA SER A 29 3.18 4.61 -3.40
C SER A 29 4.40 4.49 -2.48
N GLU A 30 4.97 5.62 -2.07
CA GLU A 30 6.10 5.66 -1.13
C GLU A 30 5.76 5.00 0.21
N CYS A 31 4.51 5.12 0.66
CA CYS A 31 4.05 4.54 1.91
C CYS A 31 3.90 3.01 1.82
N CYS A 32 3.84 2.46 0.61
CA CYS A 32 3.95 1.03 0.36
C CYS A 32 5.42 0.59 0.20
N LEU A 33 6.22 1.32 -0.58
CA LEU A 33 7.63 0.96 -0.87
C LEU A 33 8.48 0.85 0.39
N VAL A 34 8.25 1.71 1.39
CA VAL A 34 8.96 1.62 2.68
C VAL A 34 8.77 0.25 3.37
N HIS A 35 7.65 -0.43 3.13
CA HIS A 35 7.42 -1.79 3.64
C HIS A 35 8.10 -2.88 2.80
N ALA A 36 8.29 -2.64 1.49
CA ALA A 36 9.05 -3.52 0.60
C ALA A 36 10.55 -3.48 0.92
N ASP A 37 11.07 -2.31 1.28
CA ASP A 37 12.48 -2.12 1.62
C ASP A 37 12.83 -2.56 3.04
N ASN A 38 11.81 -2.77 3.88
CA ASN A 38 11.98 -3.17 5.25
C ASN A 38 12.50 -4.63 5.37
N PRO A 39 13.75 -4.84 5.83
CA PRO A 39 14.35 -6.16 5.88
C PRO A 39 13.66 -7.10 6.88
N GLY A 40 12.95 -6.53 7.88
CA GLY A 40 12.22 -7.31 8.87
C GLY A 40 10.84 -7.77 8.41
N SER A 41 10.30 -7.28 7.30
CA SER A 41 8.95 -7.64 6.83
C SER A 41 8.81 -9.15 6.59
N ARG A 42 9.86 -9.81 6.08
CA ARG A 42 9.84 -11.25 5.77
C ARG A 42 9.86 -12.15 7.00
N THR A 43 10.51 -11.72 8.09
CA THR A 43 10.72 -12.55 9.29
C THR A 43 9.78 -12.18 10.43
N LYS A 44 9.40 -10.91 10.52
CA LYS A 44 8.54 -10.38 11.59
C LYS A 44 7.13 -10.11 11.11
N GLY A 45 6.89 -10.05 9.81
CA GLY A 45 5.62 -9.60 9.24
C GLY A 45 5.49 -8.08 9.16
N VAL A 46 4.41 -7.62 8.55
CA VAL A 46 4.02 -6.21 8.49
C VAL A 46 2.99 -5.95 9.58
N PHE A 47 3.28 -4.99 10.46
CA PHE A 47 2.38 -4.60 11.55
C PHE A 47 1.79 -3.24 11.25
N VAL A 48 0.47 -3.20 11.12
CA VAL A 48 -0.30 -1.96 11.12
C VAL A 48 -0.65 -1.65 12.57
N ASN A 49 -0.46 -0.40 13.01
CA ASN A 49 -0.90 0.01 14.33
C ASN A 49 -2.43 0.23 14.32
N PRO A 50 -3.25 -0.64 14.93
CA PRO A 50 -4.72 -0.51 14.87
C PRO A 50 -5.23 0.66 15.73
N THR A 51 -4.38 1.31 16.53
CA THR A 51 -4.76 2.49 17.30
C THR A 51 -4.67 3.77 16.48
N VAL A 52 -3.94 3.78 15.36
CA VAL A 52 -3.91 4.91 14.44
C VAL A 52 -5.19 4.88 13.61
N ARG A 53 -6.08 5.83 13.87
CA ARG A 53 -7.36 5.98 13.18
C ARG A 53 -7.35 7.33 12.47
N VAL A 54 -7.44 7.30 11.15
CA VAL A 54 -7.43 8.51 10.31
C VAL A 54 -8.83 8.69 9.73
N GLY A 55 -9.39 9.89 9.88
CA GLY A 55 -10.63 10.30 9.23
C GLY A 55 -10.39 11.59 8.46
N TYR A 56 -10.57 11.55 7.14
CA TYR A 56 -10.40 12.73 6.26
C TYR A 56 -11.53 13.76 6.42
N SER A 57 -12.61 13.41 7.11
CA SER A 57 -13.73 14.29 7.44
C SER A 57 -14.18 14.07 8.88
N ARG A 58 -14.90 15.05 9.45
CA ARG A 58 -15.46 14.93 10.80
C ARG A 58 -16.38 13.72 10.94
N ALA A 59 -17.23 13.48 9.95
CA ALA A 59 -18.11 12.31 9.92
C ALA A 59 -17.33 10.99 9.90
N ALA A 60 -16.26 10.90 9.09
CA ALA A 60 -15.41 9.71 9.05
C ALA A 60 -14.64 9.49 10.36
N TYR A 61 -14.15 10.59 10.96
CA TYR A 61 -13.50 10.55 12.27
C TYR A 61 -14.46 10.06 13.35
N ASP A 62 -15.67 10.62 13.40
CA ASP A 62 -16.67 10.24 14.39
C ASP A 62 -17.11 8.78 14.18
N ALA A 63 -17.25 8.29 12.94
CA ALA A 63 -17.59 6.88 12.68
C ALA A 63 -16.56 5.88 13.25
N VAL A 64 -15.26 6.19 13.15
CA VAL A 64 -14.18 5.33 13.67
C VAL A 64 -13.86 5.59 15.15
N HIS A 65 -14.47 6.61 15.76
CA HIS A 65 -14.34 6.96 17.18
C HIS A 65 -15.66 6.95 17.96
N ALA A 66 -16.76 6.51 17.34
CA ALA A 66 -18.10 6.62 17.94
C ALA A 66 -18.18 5.82 19.25
N PRO A 67 -18.71 6.42 20.33
CA PRO A 67 -18.85 5.74 21.61
C PRO A 67 -19.84 4.56 21.55
N GLU A 68 -20.76 4.60 20.60
CA GLU A 68 -21.83 3.62 20.36
C GLU A 68 -21.32 2.35 19.64
N ASN A 69 -20.20 2.46 18.92
CA ASN A 69 -19.59 1.35 18.18
C ASN A 69 -18.74 0.42 19.06
N ARG A 70 -18.81 0.53 20.40
CA ARG A 70 -18.22 -0.44 21.36
C ARG A 70 -18.98 -1.77 21.42
N GLY A 71 -19.61 -2.18 20.32
CA GLY A 71 -20.49 -3.37 20.23
C GLY A 71 -19.74 -4.71 20.15
N GLY A 72 -18.42 -4.71 20.01
CA GLY A 72 -17.58 -5.87 20.27
C GLY A 72 -16.91 -5.70 21.63
N GLY A 73 -17.30 -6.50 22.63
CA GLY A 73 -16.76 -6.42 23.99
C GLY A 73 -15.24 -6.25 23.98
N GLY A 74 -14.76 -5.10 24.47
CA GLY A 74 -13.33 -4.76 24.50
C GLY A 74 -12.92 -3.44 23.82
N GLY A 75 -13.84 -2.58 23.35
CA GLY A 75 -13.50 -1.26 22.82
C GLY A 75 -13.06 -1.22 21.34
N SER A 76 -13.37 -2.29 20.59
CA SER A 76 -13.28 -2.31 19.13
C SER A 76 -14.38 -1.43 18.52
N TRP A 77 -14.06 -0.69 17.45
CA TRP A 77 -15.03 0.08 16.65
C TRP A 77 -15.75 -0.76 15.58
N LEU A 78 -15.32 -2.01 15.42
CA LEU A 78 -15.94 -3.03 14.57
C LEU A 78 -16.57 -4.11 15.44
N THR A 79 -17.75 -4.56 15.05
CA THR A 79 -18.42 -5.74 15.62
C THR A 79 -17.80 -7.04 15.10
N LEU A 80 -17.95 -8.14 15.84
CA LEU A 80 -17.46 -9.46 15.41
C LEU A 80 -18.11 -9.92 14.10
N GLY A 81 -19.38 -9.56 13.88
CA GLY A 81 -20.09 -9.85 12.63
C GLY A 81 -19.48 -9.13 11.45
N GLU A 82 -19.19 -7.82 11.57
CA GLU A 82 -18.52 -7.05 10.52
C GLU A 82 -17.12 -7.58 10.20
N VAL A 83 -16.37 -8.02 11.21
CA VAL A 83 -15.08 -8.68 11.00
C VAL A 83 -15.26 -9.96 10.19
N TYR A 84 -16.19 -10.84 10.61
CA TYR A 84 -16.44 -12.10 9.92
C TYR A 84 -16.89 -11.91 8.47
N PHE A 85 -17.92 -11.10 8.25
CA PHE A 85 -18.44 -10.81 6.91
C PHE A 85 -17.41 -10.07 6.05
N GLY A 86 -16.63 -9.16 6.65
CA GLY A 86 -15.56 -8.45 5.97
C GLY A 86 -14.46 -9.39 5.45
N LEU A 87 -14.05 -10.37 6.25
CA LEU A 87 -13.08 -11.39 5.85
C LEU A 87 -13.59 -12.23 4.67
N TRP A 88 -14.85 -12.68 4.72
CA TRP A 88 -15.45 -13.46 3.64
C TRP A 88 -15.68 -12.65 2.38
N ARG A 89 -16.16 -11.41 2.50
CA ARG A 89 -16.32 -10.49 1.37
C ARG A 89 -14.99 -10.24 0.68
N ASN A 90 -13.91 -10.00 1.43
CA ASN A 90 -12.57 -9.81 0.85
C ASN A 90 -12.10 -11.08 0.13
N ARG A 91 -12.36 -12.27 0.70
CA ARG A 91 -12.01 -13.55 0.07
C ARG A 91 -12.76 -13.76 -1.24
N ILE A 92 -14.07 -13.50 -1.27
CA ILE A 92 -14.89 -13.59 -2.48
C ILE A 92 -14.44 -12.56 -3.52
N ALA A 93 -14.20 -11.30 -3.09
CA ALA A 93 -13.72 -10.26 -3.98
C ALA A 93 -12.44 -10.70 -4.69
N ARG A 94 -11.43 -11.21 -3.97
CA ARG A 94 -10.20 -11.73 -4.57
C ARG A 94 -10.41 -12.85 -5.59
N TRP A 95 -11.48 -13.64 -5.46
CA TRP A 95 -11.80 -14.71 -6.40
C TRP A 95 -12.55 -14.19 -7.64
N LEU A 96 -13.35 -13.13 -7.49
CA LEU A 96 -14.21 -12.58 -8.54
C LEU A 96 -13.59 -11.39 -9.27
N THR A 97 -12.65 -10.68 -8.65
CA THR A 97 -11.87 -9.62 -9.30
C THR A 97 -10.64 -10.25 -9.95
N THR A 98 -10.43 -9.97 -11.22
CA THR A 98 -9.24 -10.40 -11.96
C THR A 98 -8.35 -9.18 -12.26
N PRO A 99 -7.51 -8.72 -11.33
CA PRO A 99 -6.50 -7.70 -11.61
C PRO A 99 -5.36 -8.23 -12.49
N TRP A 100 -5.47 -9.47 -12.96
CA TRP A 100 -4.39 -10.22 -13.60
C TRP A 100 -3.83 -9.55 -14.85
N PHE A 101 -4.66 -8.85 -15.63
CA PHE A 101 -4.19 -8.14 -16.82
C PHE A 101 -3.31 -6.93 -16.45
N GLU A 102 -3.77 -6.11 -15.50
CA GLU A 102 -3.03 -4.95 -14.99
C GLU A 102 -1.74 -5.40 -14.30
N GLU A 103 -1.81 -6.39 -13.41
CA GLU A 103 -0.65 -6.96 -12.72
C GLU A 103 0.36 -7.58 -13.69
N TRP A 104 -0.12 -8.24 -14.75
CA TRP A 104 0.74 -8.82 -15.78
C TRP A 104 1.48 -7.74 -16.57
N GLU A 105 0.80 -6.66 -16.94
CA GLU A 105 1.42 -5.54 -17.64
C GLU A 105 2.49 -4.85 -16.77
N VAL A 106 2.17 -4.54 -15.52
CA VAL A 106 3.12 -3.97 -14.55
C VAL A 106 4.34 -4.87 -14.42
N ARG A 107 4.13 -6.17 -14.17
CA ARG A 107 5.23 -7.14 -14.02
C ARG A 107 6.11 -7.19 -15.26
N ARG A 108 5.51 -7.27 -16.46
CA ARG A 108 6.24 -7.30 -17.74
C ARG A 108 7.12 -6.05 -17.93
N ARG A 109 6.63 -4.88 -17.53
CA ARG A 109 7.39 -3.62 -17.66
C ARG A 109 8.55 -3.55 -16.67
N ILE A 110 8.35 -4.02 -15.43
CA ILE A 110 9.42 -4.16 -14.43
C ILE A 110 10.49 -5.13 -14.93
N GLU A 111 10.11 -6.33 -15.37
CA GLU A 111 11.04 -7.35 -15.88
C GLU A 111 11.89 -6.81 -17.03
N ARG A 112 11.25 -6.16 -18.03
CA ARG A 112 11.97 -5.54 -19.15
C ARG A 112 12.95 -4.46 -18.70
N TRP A 113 12.60 -3.68 -17.68
CA TRP A 113 13.47 -2.64 -17.15
C TRP A 113 14.67 -3.23 -16.38
N GLU A 114 14.46 -4.31 -15.63
CA GLU A 114 15.52 -5.06 -14.93
C GLU A 114 16.51 -5.70 -15.91
N GLU A 115 16.03 -6.28 -17.02
CA GLU A 115 16.87 -6.84 -18.09
C GLU A 115 17.74 -5.78 -18.79
N GLY A 116 17.27 -4.53 -18.83
CA GLY A 116 17.91 -3.43 -19.55
C GLY A 116 19.12 -2.78 -18.85
N GLY A 117 19.53 -3.23 -17.67
CA GLY A 117 20.71 -2.66 -17.00
C GLY A 117 21.24 -3.49 -15.84
N GLU A 118 22.57 -3.57 -15.73
CA GLU A 118 23.23 -4.34 -14.68
C GLU A 118 22.89 -3.77 -13.29
N GLY A 119 22.48 -4.66 -12.37
CA GLY A 119 22.13 -4.30 -11.00
C GLY A 119 20.75 -3.65 -10.82
N ARG A 120 19.94 -3.50 -11.87
CA ARG A 120 18.56 -3.00 -11.77
C ARG A 120 17.65 -4.06 -11.15
N ARG A 121 17.00 -3.71 -10.03
CA ARG A 121 16.01 -4.58 -9.39
C ARG A 121 15.01 -3.78 -8.55
N GLU A 122 13.72 -3.98 -8.78
CA GLU A 122 12.65 -3.38 -7.96
C GLU A 122 12.05 -4.42 -7.01
N LYS A 123 12.18 -4.18 -5.69
CA LYS A 123 11.69 -5.11 -4.65
C LYS A 123 10.21 -4.94 -4.35
N GLY A 124 9.65 -3.78 -4.67
CA GLY A 124 8.30 -3.35 -4.35
C GLY A 124 7.32 -3.47 -5.50
N GLY A 125 7.48 -4.43 -6.42
CA GLY A 125 6.58 -4.60 -7.58
C GLY A 125 5.08 -4.71 -7.22
N PHE A 126 4.76 -5.19 -6.02
CA PHE A 126 3.38 -5.25 -5.50
C PHE A 126 2.80 -3.88 -5.07
N CYS A 127 3.63 -2.85 -5.00
CA CYS A 127 3.25 -1.47 -4.74
C CYS A 127 3.09 -0.66 -6.04
N VAL A 128 3.43 -1.25 -7.19
CA VAL A 128 3.48 -0.57 -8.48
C VAL A 128 2.13 -0.74 -9.19
N VAL A 129 1.68 0.35 -9.82
CA VAL A 129 0.48 0.39 -10.66
C VAL A 129 0.83 0.95 -12.04
N ASP A 130 0.04 0.59 -13.05
CA ASP A 130 0.13 1.16 -14.40
C ASP A 130 -0.63 2.48 -14.47
N GLU A 131 -0.07 3.50 -13.81
CA GLU A 131 -0.55 4.87 -13.85
C GLU A 131 0.63 5.83 -13.98
N MET A 132 0.36 7.05 -14.45
CA MET A 132 1.31 8.14 -14.40
C MET A 132 0.60 9.47 -14.14
N GLN A 133 1.09 10.21 -13.14
CA GLN A 133 0.67 11.59 -12.91
C GLN A 133 1.48 12.57 -13.75
N ILE A 134 0.78 13.42 -14.50
CA ILE A 134 1.38 14.53 -15.25
C ILE A 134 0.81 15.87 -14.81
N VAL A 135 1.64 16.91 -14.83
CA VAL A 135 1.20 18.29 -14.65
C VAL A 135 0.77 18.84 -16.01
N VAL A 136 -0.51 19.23 -16.10
CA VAL A 136 -1.11 19.90 -17.25
C VAL A 136 -1.45 21.34 -16.89
N HIS A 137 -1.75 22.17 -17.90
CA HIS A 137 -2.06 23.59 -17.73
C HIS A 137 -3.16 23.91 -16.70
N ASN A 138 -4.05 22.97 -16.39
CA ASN A 138 -5.15 23.13 -15.43
C ASN A 138 -5.02 22.25 -14.16
N GLY A 139 -3.84 21.68 -13.88
CA GLY A 139 -3.57 20.92 -12.65
C GLY A 139 -2.93 19.57 -12.88
N TRP A 140 -3.30 18.57 -12.08
CA TRP A 140 -2.80 17.20 -12.17
C TRP A 140 -3.75 16.33 -12.99
N LYS A 141 -3.20 15.41 -13.78
CA LYS A 141 -3.96 14.42 -14.52
C LYS A 141 -3.30 13.04 -14.40
N HIS A 142 -4.11 12.04 -14.11
CA HIS A 142 -3.74 10.63 -14.22
C HIS A 142 -3.90 10.18 -15.67
N LEU A 143 -2.94 9.42 -16.17
CA LEU A 143 -2.97 8.74 -17.46
C LEU A 143 -3.07 7.23 -17.27
#